data_AF-A0A924R098-F1
#
_entry.id   AF-A0A924R098-F1
#
_cell.length_a   1.000
_cell.length_b   1.000
_cell.length_c   1.000
_cell.angle_alpha   90.00
_cell.angle_beta   90.00
_cell.angle_gamma   90.00
#
_symmetry.space_group_name_H-M   'P 1'
#
loop_
_entity.id
_entity.type
_entity.pdbx_description
1 polymer ?
#
loop_
_entity_poly.entity_id
_entity_poly.type
_entity_poly.pdbx_seq_one_letter_code
_entity_poly.pdbx_strand_id
1 'polypeptide(L)'
;LRRRVGSARILAVFEARSNTMKLGAMKAQLPWSLEEADLAFCHTGGLDWNAGEVLAPMGGRAQVASHVDAVLAQVLATVQPGDHILCMSNGGFGGIHQRLRAALA
;
A
#
# COMPACT_ATOMS: atom_id res chain seq x y z
N LEU A 1 -12.56 1.18 -7.26
CA LEU A 1 -12.33 -0.27 -7.15
C LEU A 1 -13.43 -0.98 -6.37
N ARG A 2 -13.71 -0.59 -5.11
CA ARG A 2 -14.76 -1.19 -4.27
C ARG A 2 -16.07 -1.53 -4.99
N ARG A 3 -16.65 -0.57 -5.73
CA ARG A 3 -17.88 -0.78 -6.52
C ARG A 3 -17.82 -1.94 -7.54
N ARG A 4 -16.63 -2.30 -8.04
CA ARG A 4 -16.44 -3.39 -9.01
C ARG A 4 -16.24 -4.76 -8.36
N VAL A 5 -15.64 -4.78 -7.17
CA VAL A 5 -15.22 -6.03 -6.49
C VAL A 5 -16.17 -6.42 -5.36
N GLY A 6 -17.14 -5.57 -5.03
CA GLY A 6 -18.15 -5.85 -4.01
C GLY A 6 -17.50 -6.03 -2.63
N SER A 7 -17.78 -7.17 -2.00
CA SER A 7 -17.28 -7.54 -0.68
C SER A 7 -15.91 -8.23 -0.70
N ALA A 8 -15.30 -8.45 -1.87
CA ALA A 8 -13.97 -9.05 -1.94
C ALA A 8 -12.91 -8.13 -1.30
N ARG A 9 -11.89 -8.71 -0.67
CA ARG A 9 -10.89 -7.92 0.06
C ARG A 9 -10.01 -7.13 -0.90
N ILE A 10 -9.70 -5.89 -0.53
CA ILE A 10 -8.78 -5.01 -1.24
C ILE A 10 -7.50 -4.84 -0.43
N LEU A 11 -6.37 -5.24 -1.01
CA LEU A 11 -5.04 -5.04 -0.47
C LEU A 11 -4.39 -3.86 -1.21
N ALA A 12 -4.32 -2.69 -0.58
CA ALA A 12 -3.67 -1.51 -1.14
C ALA A 12 -2.15 -1.58 -0.93
N VAL A 13 -1.37 -1.55 -2.01
CA VAL A 13 0.10 -1.60 -1.98
C VAL A 13 0.63 -0.36 -2.67
N PHE A 14 1.34 0.51 -1.96
CA PHE A 14 1.66 1.82 -2.52
C PHE A 14 2.99 2.43 -2.07
N GLU A 15 3.52 3.33 -2.90
CA GLU A 15 4.62 4.23 -2.53
C GLU A 15 4.19 5.70 -2.70
N ALA A 16 4.38 6.50 -1.65
CA ALA A 16 4.01 7.91 -1.61
C ALA A 16 5.07 8.80 -2.29
N ARG A 17 5.19 8.71 -3.63
CA ARG A 17 6.32 9.29 -4.40
C ARG A 17 6.13 10.68 -4.98
N SER A 18 4.91 11.22 -5.05
CA SER A 18 4.73 12.59 -5.59
C SER A 18 5.38 13.61 -4.66
N ASN A 19 5.92 14.71 -5.21
CA ASN A 19 6.56 15.75 -4.39
C ASN A 19 5.63 16.27 -3.29
N THR A 20 4.35 16.48 -3.60
CA THR A 20 3.33 16.90 -2.62
C THR A 20 3.12 15.86 -1.52
N MET A 21 3.17 14.58 -1.84
CA MET A 21 3.03 13.51 -0.86
C MET A 21 4.31 13.31 -0.05
N LYS A 22 5.50 13.40 -0.66
CA LYS A 22 6.80 13.33 0.03
C LYS A 22 6.98 14.45 1.06
N LEU A 23 6.55 15.67 0.70
CA LEU A 23 6.56 16.82 1.61
C LEU A 23 5.43 16.78 2.65
N GLY A 24 4.52 15.82 2.55
CA GLY A 24 3.49 15.57 3.57
C GLY A 24 2.28 16.50 3.52
N ALA A 25 2.12 17.32 2.48
CA ALA A 25 1.00 18.26 2.36
C ALA A 25 -0.37 17.56 2.36
N MET A 26 -0.43 16.31 1.88
CA MET A 26 -1.65 15.50 1.83
C MET A 26 -1.64 14.31 2.80
N LYS A 27 -0.63 14.18 3.68
CA LYS A 27 -0.46 12.98 4.51
C LYS A 27 -1.65 12.71 5.44
N ALA A 28 -2.27 13.76 5.98
CA ALA A 28 -3.41 13.63 6.89
C ALA A 28 -4.67 13.02 6.23
N GLN A 29 -4.77 13.06 4.90
CA GLN A 29 -5.90 12.48 4.16
C GLN A 29 -5.67 11.00 3.85
N LEU A 30 -4.44 10.50 4.03
CA LEU A 30 -4.06 9.16 3.59
C LEU A 30 -4.89 8.05 4.29
N PRO A 31 -5.10 8.08 5.62
CA PRO A 31 -5.93 7.06 6.27
C PRO A 31 -7.36 7.02 5.72
N TRP A 32 -7.96 8.20 5.48
CA TRP A 32 -9.31 8.30 4.92
C TRP A 32 -9.38 7.78 3.48
N SER A 33 -8.37 8.08 2.66
CA SER A 33 -8.29 7.55 1.29
C SER A 33 -8.18 6.03 1.21
N LEU A 34 -7.75 5.38 2.31
CA LEU A 34 -7.57 3.95 2.44
C LEU A 34 -8.68 3.27 3.26
N GLU A 35 -9.74 4.00 3.65
CA GLU A 35 -10.81 3.48 4.51
C GLU A 35 -11.48 2.23 3.90
N GLU A 36 -11.65 2.25 2.57
CA GLU A 36 -12.24 1.16 1.79
C GLU A 36 -11.28 -0.01 1.51
N ALA A 37 -10.02 0.08 1.92
CA ALA A 37 -9.06 -1.02 1.82
C ALA A 37 -9.11 -1.88 3.09
N ASP A 38 -9.12 -3.20 2.89
CA ASP A 38 -9.08 -4.17 3.99
C ASP A 38 -7.69 -4.19 4.62
N LEU A 39 -6.64 -4.07 3.80
CA LEU A 39 -5.25 -3.98 4.22
C LEU A 39 -4.50 -2.95 3.37
N ALA A 40 -3.52 -2.31 3.99
CA ALA A 40 -2.66 -1.31 3.36
C ALA A 40 -1.18 -1.59 3.66
N PHE A 41 -0.36 -1.59 2.61
CA PHE A 41 1.08 -1.81 2.67
C PHE A 41 1.78 -0.61 2.05
N CYS A 42 2.45 0.19 2.87
CA CYS A 42 3.10 1.42 2.45
C CYS A 42 4.61 1.26 2.40
N HIS A 43 5.20 1.51 1.23
CA HIS A 43 6.64 1.68 1.12
C HIS A 43 7.05 3.09 1.52
N THR A 44 7.95 3.20 2.49
CA THR A 44 8.35 4.48 3.13
C THR A 44 9.65 5.06 2.61
N GLY A 45 10.30 4.39 1.65
CA GLY A 45 11.57 4.85 1.09
C GLY A 45 11.46 6.24 0.46
N GLY A 46 12.20 7.20 1.02
CA GLY A 46 12.29 8.58 0.51
C GLY A 46 11.11 9.49 0.90
N LEU A 47 10.43 9.20 2.01
CA LEU A 47 9.48 10.12 2.65
C LEU A 47 10.20 11.02 3.67
N ASP A 48 9.80 12.29 3.73
CA ASP A 48 10.30 13.25 4.73
C ASP A 48 9.44 13.24 6.03
N TRP A 49 8.55 12.27 6.17
CA TRP A 49 7.62 12.12 7.29
C TRP A 49 7.40 10.65 7.64
N ASN A 50 6.90 10.41 8.84
CA ASN A 50 6.66 9.07 9.35
C ASN A 50 5.30 8.52 8.87
N ALA A 51 5.32 7.59 7.92
CA ALA A 51 4.09 6.95 7.45
C ALA A 51 3.43 6.05 8.50
N GLY A 52 4.19 5.49 9.44
CA GLY A 52 3.64 4.71 10.53
C GLY A 52 2.76 5.56 11.46
N GLU A 53 3.19 6.78 11.79
CA GLU A 53 2.38 7.72 12.56
C GLU A 53 1.12 8.15 11.82
N VAL A 54 1.25 8.47 10.53
CA VAL A 54 0.12 8.89 9.70
C VAL A 54 -0.92 7.78 9.57
N LEU A 55 -0.48 6.54 9.39
CA LEU A 55 -1.36 5.37 9.22
C LEU A 55 -1.78 4.71 10.53
N ALA A 56 -1.31 5.20 11.68
CA ALA A 56 -1.68 4.68 13.00
C ALA A 56 -3.21 4.53 13.21
N PRO A 57 -4.08 5.45 12.71
CA PRO A 57 -5.53 5.29 12.82
C PRO A 57 -6.10 4.04 12.13
N MET A 58 -5.38 3.44 11.18
CA MET A 58 -5.78 2.19 10.53
C MET A 58 -5.50 0.95 11.41
N GLY A 59 -4.71 1.09 12.47
CA GLY A 59 -4.30 0.00 13.35
C GLY A 59 -3.60 -1.13 12.59
N GLY A 60 -3.90 -2.38 12.95
CA GLY A 60 -3.30 -3.57 12.32
C GLY A 60 -3.62 -3.77 10.83
N ARG A 61 -4.50 -2.93 10.24
CA ARG A 61 -4.78 -2.96 8.80
C ARG A 61 -3.69 -2.30 7.97
N ALA A 62 -2.82 -1.48 8.57
CA ALA A 62 -1.73 -0.81 7.87
C ALA A 62 -0.37 -1.36 8.31
N GLN A 63 0.47 -1.68 7.33
CA GLN A 63 1.85 -2.07 7.50
C GLN A 63 2.74 -1.14 6.69
N VAL A 64 3.91 -0.83 7.22
CA VAL A 64 4.88 0.06 6.57
C VAL A 64 6.23 -0.64 6.47
N ALA A 65 6.97 -0.41 5.39
CA ALA A 65 8.34 -0.91 5.26
C ALA A 65 9.21 0.01 4.39
N SER A 66 10.49 0.11 4.71
CA SER A 66 11.47 0.95 4.00
C SER A 66 12.06 0.30 2.74
N HIS A 67 11.76 -0.98 2.51
CA HIS A 67 12.30 -1.76 1.40
C HIS A 67 11.16 -2.43 0.63
N VAL A 68 11.25 -2.40 -0.71
CA VAL A 68 10.25 -3.03 -1.59
C VAL A 68 10.14 -4.53 -1.32
N ASP A 69 11.25 -5.22 -1.03
CA ASP A 69 11.24 -6.65 -0.71
C ASP A 69 10.46 -6.95 0.57
N ALA A 70 10.53 -6.07 1.58
CA ALA A 70 9.77 -6.22 2.81
C ALA A 70 8.27 -5.98 2.58
N VAL A 71 7.90 -4.99 1.78
CA VAL A 71 6.49 -4.78 1.36
C VAL A 71 5.97 -6.00 0.61
N LEU A 72 6.76 -6.53 -0.34
CA LEU A 72 6.39 -7.73 -1.08
C LEU A 72 6.17 -8.93 -0.14
N ALA A 73 7.08 -9.17 0.80
CA ALA A 73 6.94 -10.25 1.78
C ALA A 73 5.69 -10.10 2.65
N GLN A 74 5.38 -8.89 3.13
CA GLN A 74 4.16 -8.61 3.90
C GLN A 74 2.88 -8.90 3.10
N VAL A 75 2.85 -8.52 1.82
CA VAL A 75 1.71 -8.80 0.92
C VAL A 75 1.55 -10.30 0.70
N LEU A 76 2.63 -11.00 0.33
CA LEU A 76 2.60 -12.44 0.06
C LEU A 76 2.24 -13.28 1.29
N ALA A 77 2.57 -12.81 2.49
CA ALA A 77 2.18 -13.47 3.74
C ALA A 77 0.68 -13.36 4.05
N THR A 78 -0.04 -12.41 3.43
CA THR A 78 -1.42 -12.09 3.80
C THR A 78 -2.45 -12.33 2.70
N VAL A 79 -2.00 -12.33 1.44
CA VAL A 79 -2.86 -12.53 0.27
C VAL A 79 -3.52 -13.90 0.28
N GLN A 80 -4.78 -13.94 -0.15
CA GLN A 80 -5.58 -15.16 -0.28
C GLN A 80 -6.27 -15.19 -1.65
N PRO A 81 -6.69 -16.39 -2.13
CA PRO A 81 -7.53 -16.49 -3.31
C PRO A 81 -8.78 -15.61 -3.20
N GLY A 82 -9.07 -14.84 -4.25
CA GLY A 82 -10.19 -13.89 -4.27
C GLY A 82 -9.83 -12.47 -3.82
N ASP A 83 -8.62 -12.22 -3.33
CA ASP A 83 -8.16 -10.87 -3.02
C ASP A 83 -7.91 -10.04 -4.28
N HIS A 84 -8.19 -8.75 -4.18
CA HIS A 84 -7.82 -7.75 -5.18
C HIS A 84 -6.66 -6.90 -4.67
N ILE A 85 -5.50 -7.03 -5.31
CA ILE A 85 -4.34 -6.21 -4.99
C ILE A 85 -4.37 -4.92 -5.83
N LEU A 86 -4.50 -3.78 -5.16
CA LEU A 86 -4.43 -2.45 -5.76
C LEU A 86 -3.02 -1.88 -5.56
N CYS A 87 -2.20 -1.95 -6.60
CA CYS A 87 -0.87 -1.32 -6.61
C CYS A 87 -0.97 0.14 -7.08
N MET A 88 -0.51 1.09 -6.25
CA MET A 88 -0.52 2.52 -6.55
C MET A 88 0.91 3.09 -6.46
N SER A 89 1.49 3.43 -7.60
CA SER A 89 2.78 4.10 -7.68
C SER A 89 2.80 5.07 -8.86
N ASN A 90 3.55 6.17 -8.69
CA ASN A 90 3.87 7.11 -9.76
C ASN A 90 5.27 6.84 -10.36
N GLY A 91 5.88 5.69 -10.07
CA GLY A 91 7.23 5.31 -10.50
C GLY A 91 7.37 3.81 -10.67
N GLY A 92 8.61 3.31 -10.63
CA GLY A 92 8.90 1.89 -10.87
C GLY A 92 8.56 0.97 -9.70
N PHE A 93 8.45 1.49 -8.47
CA PHE A 93 8.16 0.74 -7.24
C PHE A 93 8.93 -0.60 -7.13
N GLY A 94 10.21 -0.61 -7.51
CA GLY A 94 11.04 -1.82 -7.53
C GLY A 94 10.46 -2.98 -8.36
N GLY A 95 9.65 -2.68 -9.37
CA GLY A 95 8.97 -3.68 -10.21
C GLY A 95 7.86 -4.45 -9.51
N ILE A 96 7.27 -3.92 -8.42
CA ILE A 96 6.36 -4.70 -7.55
C ILE A 96 5.20 -5.35 -8.30
N HIS A 97 4.66 -4.70 -9.34
CA HIS A 97 3.61 -5.27 -10.18
C HIS A 97 4.04 -6.59 -10.85
N GLN A 98 5.25 -6.62 -11.43
CA GLN A 98 5.79 -7.80 -12.09
C GLN A 98 6.15 -8.88 -11.06
N ARG A 99 6.71 -8.49 -9.92
CA ARG A 99 7.13 -9.41 -8.86
C ARG A 99 5.93 -10.08 -8.18
N LEU A 100 4.86 -9.33 -7.89
CA LEU A 100 3.60 -9.88 -7.39
C LEU A 100 2.97 -10.84 -8.41
N ARG A 101 2.93 -10.45 -9.69
CA ARG A 101 2.39 -11.34 -10.73
C ARG A 101 3.19 -12.63 -10.86
N ALA A 102 4.52 -12.57 -10.76
CA ALA A 102 5.37 -13.76 -10.83
C ALA A 102 5.23 -14.66 -9.59
N ALA A 103 5.01 -14.08 -8.41
CA ALA A 103 4.87 -14.83 -7.16
C ALA A 103 3.48 -15.42 -6.94
N LEU A 104 2.45 -14.93 -7.64
CA LEU A 104 1.05 -15.34 -7.50
C LEU A 104 0.49 -16.10 -8.72
N ALA A 105 1.35 -16.35 -9.73
CA ALA A 105 1.03 -17.18 -10.90
C ALA A 105 1.25 -18.65 -10.59
#